data_AF-A0A5W4VCI0-F1
#
_entry.id   AF-A0A5W4VCI0-F1
#
_cell.length_a   1.000
_cell.length_b   1.000
_cell.length_c   1.000
_cell.angle_alpha   90.00
_cell.angle_beta   90.00
_cell.angle_gamma   90.00
#
_symmetry.space_group_name_H-M   'P 1'
#
loop_
_entity.id
_entity.type
_entity.pdbx_description
1 polymer ?
#
loop_
_entity_poly.entity_id
_entity_poly.type
_entity_poly.pdbx_seq_one_letter_code
_entity_poly.pdbx_strand_id
1 'polypeptide(L)'
;HTVNADRTKTIIHNEITKVHIDRTEEVFGKHTETIKGNRNVKVTEGDQLLTVEKGIREVTVKTGTSTETVEKYISITSISGAIHLTAKTQITLTVGKSSLTMNSDGTITLNGPTHLALNPQ
;
A
#
# COMPACT_ATOMS: atom_id res chain seq x y z
N HIS A 1 -29.16 -0.04 -21.55
CA HIS A 1 -28.57 0.62 -22.74
C HIS A 1 -27.31 -0.14 -23.12
N THR A 2 -27.08 -0.36 -24.41
CA THR A 2 -25.94 -1.11 -24.94
C THR A 2 -25.26 -0.29 -26.03
N VAL A 3 -23.93 -0.31 -26.08
CA VAL A 3 -23.12 0.29 -27.14
C VAL A 3 -22.24 -0.81 -27.72
N ASN A 4 -22.36 -1.09 -29.02
CA ASN A 4 -21.63 -2.16 -29.72
C ASN A 4 -20.40 -1.65 -30.48
N ALA A 5 -19.88 -0.49 -30.09
CA ALA A 5 -18.76 0.21 -30.71
C ALA A 5 -18.01 1.03 -29.65
N ASP A 6 -16.96 1.72 -30.07
CA ASP A 6 -16.18 2.60 -29.19
C ASP A 6 -17.02 3.76 -28.64
N ARG A 7 -16.76 4.14 -27.39
CA ARG A 7 -17.43 5.27 -26.73
C ARG A 7 -16.42 6.22 -26.12
N THR A 8 -16.56 7.51 -26.42
CA THR A 8 -15.83 8.60 -25.79
C THR A 8 -16.80 9.55 -25.07
N LYS A 9 -16.47 9.96 -23.85
CA LYS A 9 -17.24 10.94 -23.07
C LYS A 9 -16.30 12.04 -22.58
N THR A 10 -16.68 13.29 -22.82
CA THR A 10 -15.93 14.48 -22.36
C THR A 10 -16.80 15.30 -21.43
N ILE A 11 -16.30 15.57 -20.22
CA ILE A 11 -16.88 16.52 -19.27
C ILE A 11 -15.87 17.64 -19.06
N ILE A 12 -16.25 18.89 -19.34
CA ILE A 12 -15.34 20.05 -19.28
C ILE A 12 -15.35 20.79 -17.94
N HIS A 13 -16.24 20.39 -17.03
CA HIS A 13 -16.35 20.92 -15.67
C HIS A 13 -16.46 19.75 -14.68
N ASN A 14 -17.34 19.84 -13.69
CA ASN A 14 -17.48 18.84 -12.65
C ASN A 14 -18.45 17.72 -13.06
N GLU A 15 -18.14 16.48 -12.68
CA GLU A 15 -19.05 15.33 -12.73
C GLU A 15 -19.29 14.82 -11.31
N ILE A 16 -20.56 14.59 -10.96
CA ILE A 16 -20.96 13.97 -9.69
C ILE A 16 -21.79 12.74 -10.02
N THR A 17 -21.39 11.59 -9.50
CA THR A 17 -22.13 10.33 -9.63
C THR A 17 -22.59 9.87 -8.25
N LYS A 18 -23.87 9.54 -8.10
CA LYS A 18 -24.44 8.93 -6.90
C LYS A 18 -25.01 7.57 -7.26
N VAL A 19 -24.58 6.53 -6.54
CA VAL A 19 -25.12 5.18 -6.63
C VAL A 19 -25.67 4.85 -5.25
N HIS A 20 -26.95 4.51 -5.16
CA HIS A 20 -27.64 4.31 -3.87
C HIS A 20 -27.50 2.91 -3.29
N ILE A 21 -27.19 1.94 -4.15
CA ILE A 21 -27.04 0.53 -3.79
C ILE A 21 -25.66 0.11 -4.31
N ASP A 22 -25.58 -0.91 -5.16
CA ASP A 22 -24.32 -1.50 -5.58
C ASP A 22 -23.88 -1.01 -6.95
N ARG A 23 -22.57 -1.04 -7.18
CA ARG A 23 -21.96 -0.87 -8.50
C ARG A 23 -21.02 -2.04 -8.75
N THR A 24 -21.27 -2.74 -9.86
CA THR A 24 -20.37 -3.74 -10.41
C THR A 24 -19.75 -3.19 -11.69
N GLU A 25 -18.44 -3.37 -11.86
CA GLU A 25 -17.70 -2.98 -13.06
C GLU A 25 -16.84 -4.15 -13.50
N GLU A 26 -16.96 -4.51 -14.77
CA GLU A 26 -16.13 -5.54 -15.42
C GLU A 26 -15.40 -4.91 -16.60
N VAL A 27 -14.07 -5.01 -16.59
CA VAL A 27 -13.21 -4.52 -17.67
C VAL A 27 -12.42 -5.70 -18.19
N PHE A 28 -12.84 -6.25 -19.33
CA PHE A 28 -12.17 -7.39 -19.97
C PHE A 28 -10.80 -7.04 -20.56
N GLY A 29 -10.63 -5.76 -20.94
CA GLY A 29 -9.38 -5.22 -21.46
C GLY A 29 -8.52 -4.57 -20.37
N LYS A 30 -7.60 -3.71 -20.81
CA LYS A 30 -6.75 -2.93 -19.90
C LYS A 30 -7.52 -1.74 -19.33
N HIS A 31 -7.50 -1.58 -18.01
CA HIS A 31 -7.88 -0.33 -17.34
C HIS A 31 -6.66 0.60 -17.25
N THR A 32 -6.80 1.88 -17.60
CA THR A 32 -5.78 2.91 -17.35
C THR A 32 -6.46 4.18 -16.86
N GLU A 33 -6.03 4.67 -15.70
CA GLU A 33 -6.54 5.89 -15.07
C GLU A 33 -5.39 6.90 -14.95
N THR A 34 -5.67 8.17 -15.19
CA THR A 34 -4.72 9.27 -14.95
C THR A 34 -5.44 10.40 -14.24
N ILE A 35 -4.97 10.72 -13.03
CA ILE A 35 -5.51 11.79 -12.20
C ILE A 35 -4.40 12.82 -12.00
N LYS A 36 -4.62 14.06 -12.47
CA LYS A 36 -3.66 15.16 -12.32
C LYS A 36 -3.72 15.82 -10.94
N GLY A 37 -4.88 15.75 -10.29
CA GLY A 37 -5.10 16.26 -8.94
C GLY A 37 -4.98 15.17 -7.88
N ASN A 38 -5.70 15.35 -6.77
CA ASN A 38 -5.70 14.40 -5.67
C ASN A 38 -6.72 13.28 -5.89
N ARG A 39 -6.38 12.05 -5.47
CA ARG A 39 -7.29 10.90 -5.41
C ARG A 39 -7.53 10.53 -3.95
N ASN A 40 -8.73 10.79 -3.45
CA ASN A 40 -9.14 10.41 -2.09
C ASN A 40 -10.15 9.26 -2.17
N VAL A 41 -9.90 8.17 -1.44
CA VAL A 41 -10.81 7.02 -1.32
C VAL A 41 -11.15 6.84 0.15
N LYS A 42 -12.44 6.67 0.45
CA LYS A 42 -12.93 6.41 1.81
C LYS A 42 -13.96 5.29 1.75
N VAL A 43 -13.67 4.19 2.44
CA VAL A 43 -14.61 3.12 2.75
C VAL A 43 -15.01 3.33 4.21
N THR A 44 -16.26 3.68 4.47
CA THR A 44 -16.76 3.96 5.83
C THR A 44 -17.17 2.71 6.57
N GLU A 45 -17.65 1.71 5.84
CA GLU A 45 -18.18 0.45 6.35
C GLU A 45 -17.76 -0.68 5.40
N GLY A 46 -17.51 -1.87 5.97
CA GLY A 46 -17.05 -3.03 5.22
C GLY A 46 -15.55 -3.02 4.90
N ASP A 47 -15.15 -3.95 4.03
CA ASP A 47 -13.76 -4.24 3.72
C ASP A 47 -13.34 -3.72 2.34
N GLN A 48 -12.04 -3.42 2.18
CA GLN A 48 -11.42 -3.15 0.88
C GLN A 48 -10.50 -4.32 0.50
N LEU A 49 -10.95 -5.14 -0.45
CA LEU A 49 -10.19 -6.29 -0.94
C LEU A 49 -9.50 -5.97 -2.27
N LEU A 50 -8.26 -6.44 -2.43
CA LEU A 50 -7.48 -6.32 -3.67
C LEU A 50 -6.76 -7.64 -3.95
N THR A 51 -7.01 -8.21 -5.13
CA THR A 51 -6.37 -9.45 -5.58
C THR A 51 -5.67 -9.22 -6.92
N VAL A 52 -4.42 -9.65 -7.03
CA VAL A 52 -3.69 -9.75 -8.30
C VAL A 52 -3.36 -11.22 -8.50
N GLU A 53 -4.18 -11.92 -9.28
CA GLU A 53 -4.01 -13.38 -9.48
C GLU A 53 -2.72 -13.71 -10.25
N LYS A 54 -2.35 -12.84 -11.19
CA LYS A 54 -1.19 -13.00 -12.06
C LYS A 54 -0.51 -11.65 -12.27
N GLY A 55 0.82 -11.64 -12.29
CA GLY A 55 1.63 -10.44 -12.52
C GLY A 55 2.15 -9.83 -11.22
N ILE A 56 2.37 -8.50 -11.24
CA ILE A 56 2.99 -7.76 -10.14
C ILE A 56 2.06 -6.65 -9.62
N ARG A 57 2.19 -6.33 -8.33
CA ARG A 57 1.68 -5.09 -7.74
C ARG A 57 2.85 -4.17 -7.47
N GLU A 58 2.94 -3.06 -8.18
CA GLU A 58 3.98 -2.04 -7.99
C GLU A 58 3.36 -0.74 -7.43
N VAL A 59 4.03 -0.13 -6.45
CA VAL A 59 3.67 1.18 -5.89
C VAL A 59 4.92 2.06 -5.91
N THR A 60 4.84 3.19 -6.62
CA THR A 60 5.93 4.16 -6.70
C THR A 60 5.47 5.53 -6.21
N VAL A 61 6.16 6.07 -5.20
CA VAL A 61 5.99 7.45 -4.72
C VAL A 61 7.27 8.21 -5.04
N LYS A 62 7.24 9.11 -6.04
CA LYS A 62 8.47 9.74 -6.57
C LYS A 62 9.09 10.77 -5.63
N THR A 63 8.28 11.59 -4.98
CA THR A 63 8.76 12.74 -4.18
C THR A 63 8.06 12.88 -2.84
N GLY A 64 7.04 12.08 -2.55
CA GLY A 64 6.25 12.12 -1.33
C GLY A 64 6.58 11.02 -0.34
N THR A 65 5.74 10.89 0.68
CA THR A 65 5.82 9.83 1.69
C THR A 65 4.77 8.75 1.43
N SER A 66 5.05 7.53 1.89
CA SER A 66 4.08 6.44 1.98
C SER A 66 3.96 6.03 3.44
N THR A 67 2.75 6.04 3.97
CA THR A 67 2.46 5.71 5.38
C THR A 67 1.28 4.75 5.44
N GLU A 68 1.36 3.77 6.33
CA GLU A 68 0.29 2.84 6.63
C GLU A 68 0.10 2.76 8.14
N THR A 69 -1.14 2.95 8.59
CA THR A 69 -1.52 2.89 10.00
C THR A 69 -2.65 1.89 10.15
N VAL A 70 -2.46 0.89 11.01
CA VAL A 70 -3.44 -0.16 11.28
C VAL A 70 -3.59 -0.29 12.79
N GLU A 71 -4.82 -0.19 13.29
CA GLU A 71 -5.08 -0.24 14.74
C GLU A 71 -4.88 -1.64 15.34
N LYS A 72 -5.03 -2.67 14.52
CA LYS A 72 -4.98 -4.06 14.94
C LYS A 72 -3.73 -4.75 14.40
N TYR A 73 -3.91 -5.74 13.55
CA TYR A 73 -2.85 -6.67 13.15
C TYR A 73 -2.42 -6.42 11.71
N ILE A 74 -1.11 -6.53 11.48
CA ILE A 74 -0.49 -6.50 10.15
C ILE A 74 0.19 -7.86 9.93
N SER A 75 -0.08 -8.48 8.78
CA SER A 75 0.62 -9.68 8.32
C SER A 75 1.29 -9.43 6.98
N ILE A 76 2.58 -9.72 6.89
CA ILE A 76 3.34 -9.71 5.65
C ILE A 76 4.00 -11.07 5.52
N THR A 77 3.57 -11.84 4.53
CA THR A 77 4.08 -13.19 4.28
C THR A 77 4.57 -13.30 2.84
N SER A 78 5.82 -13.71 2.67
CA SER A 78 6.33 -14.20 1.39
C SER A 78 6.38 -15.72 1.46
N ILE A 79 5.63 -16.42 0.60
CA ILE A 79 5.49 -17.88 0.68
C ILE A 79 6.75 -18.58 0.17
N SER A 80 7.27 -18.13 -0.97
CA SER A 80 8.42 -18.74 -1.64
C SER A 80 9.57 -17.76 -1.90
N GLY A 81 9.35 -16.47 -1.66
CA GLY A 81 10.34 -15.41 -1.90
C GLY A 81 10.88 -14.81 -0.60
N ALA A 82 11.63 -13.72 -0.74
CA ALA A 82 12.14 -12.94 0.38
C ALA A 82 11.26 -11.70 0.66
N ILE A 83 11.36 -11.19 1.88
CA ILE A 83 10.97 -9.82 2.20
C ILE A 83 12.23 -8.98 2.13
N HIS A 84 12.30 -8.05 1.18
CA HIS A 84 13.45 -7.17 0.97
C HIS A 84 13.11 -5.76 1.45
N LEU A 85 13.91 -5.22 2.38
CA LEU A 85 13.79 -3.85 2.86
C LEU A 85 15.11 -3.12 2.61
N THR A 86 15.05 -2.00 1.89
CA THR A 86 16.20 -1.13 1.66
C THR A 86 15.81 0.29 2.03
N ALA A 87 16.66 0.96 2.80
CA ALA A 87 16.53 2.39 3.04
C ALA A 87 17.88 3.06 2.82
N LYS A 88 17.87 4.28 2.27
CA LYS A 88 19.09 5.06 2.05
C LYS A 88 19.71 5.55 3.36
N THR A 89 18.88 5.84 4.37
CA THR A 89 19.30 6.50 5.60
C THR A 89 19.22 5.57 6.81
N GLN A 90 18.06 4.99 7.07
CA GLN A 90 17.80 4.21 8.27
C GLN A 90 16.64 3.22 8.08
N ILE A 91 16.74 2.06 8.71
CA ILE A 91 15.62 1.17 8.99
C ILE A 91 15.46 1.08 10.50
N THR A 92 14.25 1.30 11.00
CA THR A 92 13.92 1.19 12.43
C THR A 92 12.73 0.25 12.62
N LEU A 93 12.87 -0.72 13.51
CA LEU A 93 11.81 -1.60 13.99
C LEU A 93 11.62 -1.34 15.49
N THR A 94 10.43 -0.93 15.90
CA THR A 94 10.13 -0.58 17.30
C THR A 94 8.96 -1.42 17.80
N VAL A 95 9.14 -2.01 18.99
CA VAL A 95 8.10 -2.79 19.69
C VAL A 95 8.03 -2.32 21.12
N GLY A 96 7.04 -1.48 21.45
CA GLY A 96 6.94 -0.85 22.76
C GLY A 96 8.22 -0.06 23.08
N LYS A 97 8.98 -0.52 24.10
CA LYS A 97 10.25 0.09 24.51
C LYS A 97 11.49 -0.54 23.85
N SER A 98 11.34 -1.63 23.10
CA SER A 98 12.44 -2.30 22.41
C SER A 98 12.60 -1.76 21.00
N SER A 99 13.84 -1.72 20.48
CA SER A 99 14.11 -1.25 19.12
C SER A 99 15.30 -1.94 18.46
N LEU A 100 15.22 -2.05 17.13
CA LEU A 100 16.33 -2.29 16.23
C LEU A 100 16.44 -1.08 15.29
N THR A 101 17.62 -0.47 15.21
CA THR A 101 17.89 0.65 14.30
C THR A 101 19.16 0.33 13.51
N MET A 102 19.06 0.34 12.18
CA MET A 102 20.17 0.15 11.25
C MET A 102 20.38 1.46 10.47
N ASN A 103 21.57 2.04 10.55
CA ASN A 103 21.90 3.32 9.92
C ASN A 103 22.82 3.15 8.71
N SER A 104 22.76 4.12 7.79
CA SER A 104 23.59 4.15 6.57
C SER A 104 25.09 4.30 6.81
N ASP A 105 25.50 4.72 8.00
CA ASP A 105 26.91 4.80 8.43
C ASP A 105 27.47 3.45 8.91
N GLY A 106 26.67 2.38 8.85
CA GLY A 106 27.01 1.04 9.29
C GLY A 106 26.74 0.76 10.76
N THR A 107 26.29 1.75 11.55
CA THR A 107 25.92 1.52 12.95
C THR A 107 24.61 0.75 13.05
N ILE A 108 24.61 -0.29 13.89
CA ILE A 108 23.41 -1.06 14.25
C ILE A 108 23.22 -0.93 15.76
N THR A 109 22.08 -0.41 16.18
CA THR A 109 21.69 -0.30 17.59
C THR A 109 20.56 -1.27 17.89
N LEU A 110 20.74 -2.09 18.91
CA LEU A 110 19.72 -2.99 19.44
C LEU A 110 19.47 -2.65 20.90
N ASN A 111 18.22 -2.31 21.23
CA ASN A 111 17.82 -1.95 22.59
C ASN A 111 16.74 -2.89 23.09
N GLY A 112 17.05 -3.63 24.15
CA GLY A 112 16.12 -4.36 24.99
C GLY A 112 16.29 -3.88 26.43
N PRO A 113 15.43 -2.99 26.96
CA PRO A 113 15.69 -2.27 28.21
C PRO A 113 15.77 -3.16 29.45
N THR A 114 15.33 -4.42 29.37
CA THR A 114 15.45 -5.42 30.43
C THR A 114 16.52 -6.46 30.16
N HIS A 115 16.66 -6.91 28.92
CA HIS A 115 17.63 -7.93 28.51
C HIS A 115 17.94 -7.80 27.03
N LEU A 116 19.21 -8.03 26.66
CA LEU A 116 19.67 -8.19 25.29
C LEU A 116 20.44 -9.52 25.19
N ALA A 117 19.94 -10.45 24.38
CA ALA A 117 20.61 -11.72 24.13
C ALA A 117 21.17 -11.74 22.71
N LEU A 118 22.48 -11.84 22.56
CA LEU A 118 23.15 -11.98 21.27
C LEU A 118 23.83 -13.35 21.23
N ASN A 119 23.38 -14.23 20.34
CA ASN A 119 23.80 -15.64 20.26
C ASN A 119 23.73 -16.43 21.59
N PRO A 120 22.63 -16.37 22.36
CA PRO A 120 22.50 -17.20 23.56
C PRO A 120 22.48 -18.70 23.20
N GLN A 121 23.08 -19.53 24.05
CA GLN A 121 23.02 -20.99 23.98
C GLN A 121 21.66 -21.51 24.47
#